data_AF-A0A960YN59-F1
#
_entry.id   AF-A0A960YN59-F1
#
_cell.length_a   1.000
_cell.length_b   1.000
_cell.length_c   1.000
_cell.angle_alpha   90.00
_cell.angle_beta   90.00
_cell.angle_gamma   90.00
#
_symmetry.space_group_name_H-M   'P 1'
#
loop_
_entity.id
_entity.type
_entity.pdbx_description
1 polymer ?
#
loop_
_entity_poly.entity_id
_entity_poly.type
_entity_poly.pdbx_seq_one_letter_code
_entity_poly.pdbx_strand_id
1 'polypeptide(L)'
;MLRDDLLEKLRRFLEIHSKAKILTIEPGTLSMYVLHSKTKNKSTKEKMINYKLLRLKEILLDKKELSVKDRYVCEFLLEELCKYYKELS
;
A
#
# COMPACT_ATOMS: atom_id res chain seq x y z
N MET A 1 3.57 -16.25 -4.68
CA MET A 1 4.02 -14.91 -4.26
C MET A 1 4.28 -14.89 -2.77
N LEU A 2 5.44 -14.37 -2.35
CA LEU A 2 5.84 -14.25 -0.96
C LEU A 2 5.28 -12.93 -0.37
N ARG A 3 5.16 -12.86 0.96
CA ARG A 3 4.72 -11.64 1.65
C ARG A 3 5.67 -10.48 1.37
N ASP A 4 6.97 -10.77 1.32
CA ASP A 4 8.01 -9.75 1.10
C ASP A 4 7.89 -9.10 -0.28
N ASP A 5 7.48 -9.83 -1.31
CA ASP A 5 7.20 -9.27 -2.64
C ASP A 5 6.09 -8.21 -2.58
N LEU A 6 5.03 -8.51 -1.81
CA LEU A 6 3.90 -7.59 -1.61
C LEU A 6 4.31 -6.37 -0.79
N LEU A 7 5.14 -6.55 0.24
CA LEU A 7 5.66 -5.45 1.07
C LEU A 7 6.58 -4.53 0.24
N GLU A 8 7.41 -5.08 -0.63
CA GLU A 8 8.29 -4.31 -1.53
C GLU A 8 7.47 -3.53 -2.57
N LYS A 9 6.44 -4.15 -3.16
CA LYS A 9 5.49 -3.45 -4.05
C LYS A 9 4.80 -2.28 -3.31
N LEU A 10 4.35 -2.51 -2.07
CA LEU A 10 3.75 -1.46 -1.23
C LEU A 10 4.74 -0.34 -0.91
N ARG A 11 5.98 -0.68 -0.53
CA ARG A 11 7.06 0.28 -0.24
C ARG A 11 7.25 1.23 -1.42
N ARG A 12 7.44 0.69 -2.63
CA ARG A 12 7.62 1.49 -3.85
C ARG A 12 6.44 2.42 -4.13
N PHE A 13 5.21 1.92 -3.97
CA PHE A 13 4.02 2.77 -4.11
C PHE A 13 4.03 3.92 -3.10
N LEU A 14 4.31 3.63 -1.83
CA LEU A 14 4.33 4.62 -0.77
C LEU A 14 5.43 5.66 -0.97
N GLU A 15 6.60 5.28 -1.50
CA GLU A 15 7.66 6.23 -1.83
C GLU A 15 7.19 7.29 -2.84
N ILE A 16 6.50 6.84 -3.90
CA ILE A 16 5.94 7.73 -4.93
C ILE A 16 4.81 8.59 -4.33
N HIS A 17 3.88 7.97 -3.62
CA HIS A 17 2.69 8.65 -3.08
C HIS A 17 3.04 9.69 -1.99
N SER A 18 4.01 9.37 -1.14
CA SER A 18 4.45 10.26 -0.05
C SER A 18 5.56 11.22 -0.46
N LYS A 19 6.21 11.00 -1.61
CA LYS A 19 7.43 11.71 -2.05
C LYS A 19 8.56 11.61 -1.01
N ALA A 20 8.71 10.43 -0.42
CA ALA A 20 9.72 10.15 0.60
C ALA A 20 10.45 8.84 0.27
N LYS A 21 11.72 8.75 0.65
CA LYS A 21 12.50 7.50 0.56
C LYS A 21 12.19 6.63 1.77
N ILE A 22 11.84 5.36 1.54
CA ILE A 22 11.53 4.38 2.59
C ILE A 22 12.62 3.33 2.58
N LEU A 23 13.38 3.25 3.69
CA LEU A 23 14.60 2.43 3.77
C LEU A 23 14.34 0.95 4.08
N THR A 24 13.17 0.60 4.63
CA THR A 24 12.86 -0.77 5.06
C THR A 24 11.46 -1.19 4.61
N ILE A 25 11.25 -2.50 4.42
CA ILE A 25 9.93 -3.10 4.16
C ILE A 25 9.22 -3.54 5.45
N GLU A 26 9.72 -3.15 6.61
CA GLU A 26 9.16 -3.57 7.89
C GLU A 26 7.70 -3.13 8.03
N PRO A 27 6.79 -4.03 8.47
CA PRO A 27 5.36 -3.71 8.53
C PRO A 27 5.02 -2.47 9.37
N GLY A 28 5.78 -2.23 10.44
CA GLY A 28 5.62 -1.05 11.30
C GLY A 28 5.92 0.25 10.55
N THR A 29 7.06 0.31 9.84
CA THR A 29 7.43 1.45 9.00
C THR A 29 6.37 1.70 7.93
N LEU A 30 6.00 0.67 7.16
CA LEU A 30 4.99 0.82 6.11
C LEU A 30 3.63 1.26 6.67
N SER A 31 3.24 0.79 7.85
CA SER A 31 2.01 1.20 8.52
C SER A 31 2.00 2.69 8.85
N MET A 32 3.13 3.25 9.28
CA MET A 32 3.25 4.69 9.56
C MET A 32 2.97 5.53 8.30
N TYR A 33 3.56 5.15 7.17
CA TYR A 33 3.34 5.84 5.90
C TYR A 33 1.90 5.71 5.39
N VAL A 34 1.26 4.53 5.56
CA VAL A 34 -0.17 4.35 5.27
C VAL A 34 -1.05 5.25 6.14
N LEU A 35 -0.76 5.37 7.43
CA LEU A 35 -1.54 6.24 8.31
C LEU A 35 -1.33 7.71 7.97
N HIS A 36 -0.11 8.11 7.60
CA HIS A 36 0.19 9.47 7.20
C HIS A 36 -0.53 9.88 5.90
N SER A 37 -0.76 8.94 4.95
CA SER A 37 -1.48 9.23 3.70
C SER A 37 -2.90 9.76 3.94
N LYS A 38 -3.54 9.38 5.06
CA LYS A 38 -4.88 9.85 5.44
C LYS A 38 -4.98 11.37 5.59
N THR A 39 -3.87 12.06 5.82
CA THR A 39 -3.85 13.52 5.93
C THR A 39 -4.19 14.22 4.60
N LYS A 40 -4.04 13.51 3.47
CA LYS A 40 -4.29 14.02 2.11
C LYS A 40 -5.72 13.70 1.62
N ASN A 41 -6.75 13.77 2.46
CA ASN A 41 -8.09 13.24 2.12
C ASN A 41 -9.04 14.23 1.41
N LYS A 42 -8.52 15.04 0.46
CA LYS A 42 -9.27 16.18 -0.10
C LYS A 42 -10.09 15.81 -1.34
N SER A 43 -9.55 14.99 -2.23
CA SER A 43 -10.18 14.58 -3.49
C SER A 43 -10.76 13.16 -3.46
N THR A 44 -11.68 12.85 -4.37
CA THR A 44 -12.21 11.47 -4.56
C THR A 44 -11.08 10.49 -4.87
N LYS A 45 -10.09 10.89 -5.68
CA LYS A 45 -8.89 10.11 -5.98
C LYS A 45 -8.14 9.74 -4.69
N GLU A 46 -7.86 10.73 -3.84
CA GLU A 46 -7.15 10.49 -2.58
C GLU A 46 -7.96 9.65 -1.59
N LYS A 47 -9.27 9.86 -1.49
CA LYS A 47 -10.17 9.03 -0.68
C LYS A 47 -10.10 7.56 -1.09
N MET A 48 -10.09 7.29 -2.39
CA MET A 48 -9.99 5.92 -2.92
C MET A 48 -8.61 5.30 -2.69
N ILE A 49 -7.53 6.07 -2.83
CA ILE A 49 -6.18 5.63 -2.47
C ILE A 49 -6.13 5.27 -0.99
N ASN A 50 -6.62 6.15 -0.11
CA ASN A 50 -6.64 5.94 1.33
C ASN A 50 -7.44 4.69 1.73
N TYR A 51 -8.60 4.47 1.10
CA TYR A 51 -9.39 3.26 1.32
C TYR A 51 -8.61 1.98 0.97
N LYS A 52 -8.00 1.93 -0.23
CA LYS A 52 -7.23 0.77 -0.70
C LYS A 52 -5.99 0.53 0.19
N LEU A 53 -5.30 1.59 0.62
CA LEU A 53 -4.16 1.50 1.55
C LEU A 53 -4.57 0.99 2.93
N LEU A 54 -5.72 1.41 3.46
CA LEU A 54 -6.22 0.91 4.73
C LEU A 54 -6.54 -0.58 4.66
N ARG A 55 -7.16 -1.04 3.58
CA ARG A 55 -7.41 -2.47 3.36
C ARG A 55 -6.13 -3.27 3.22
N LEU A 56 -5.11 -2.73 2.55
CA LEU A 56 -3.78 -3.34 2.52
C LEU A 56 -3.16 -3.42 3.91
N LYS A 57 -3.26 -2.37 4.74
CA LYS A 57 -2.75 -2.43 6.11
C LYS A 57 -3.40 -3.56 6.91
N GLU A 58 -4.73 -3.64 6.89
CA GLU A 58 -5.50 -4.66 7.62
C GLU A 58 -5.10 -6.09 7.24
N ILE A 59 -4.80 -6.33 5.96
CA ILE A 59 -4.52 -7.68 5.45
C ILE A 59 -3.01 -7.97 5.45
N LEU A 60 -2.20 -7.11 4.83
CA LEU A 60 -0.79 -7.32 4.56
C LEU A 60 0.12 -6.96 5.73
N LEU A 61 -0.26 -5.98 6.56
CA LEU A 61 0.61 -5.46 7.63
C LEU A 61 0.18 -5.99 9.01
N ASP A 62 -1.13 -6.00 9.29
CA ASP A 62 -1.65 -6.34 10.62
C ASP A 62 -1.84 -7.85 10.84
N LYS A 63 -2.12 -8.63 9.78
CA LYS A 63 -2.24 -10.09 9.93
C LYS A 63 -0.89 -10.76 10.17
N LYS A 64 -0.88 -11.74 11.07
CA LYS A 64 0.28 -12.61 11.30
C LYS A 64 0.55 -13.51 10.08
N GLU A 65 -0.50 -14.08 9.50
CA GLU A 65 -0.41 -15.01 8.37
C GLU A 65 -1.36 -14.63 7.23
N LEU A 66 -0.93 -14.90 6.00
CA LEU A 66 -1.67 -14.60 4.77
C LEU A 66 -2.14 -15.89 4.11
N SER A 67 -3.46 -16.03 4.01
CA SER A 67 -4.07 -17.07 3.17
C SER A 67 -3.78 -16.83 1.68
N VAL A 68 -4.01 -17.83 0.85
CA VAL A 68 -3.90 -17.69 -0.62
C VAL A 68 -4.83 -16.58 -1.14
N LYS A 69 -6.06 -16.52 -0.63
CA LYS A 69 -7.03 -15.48 -0.98
C LYS A 69 -6.55 -14.09 -0.58
N ASP A 70 -5.96 -13.94 0.61
CA ASP A 70 -5.41 -12.66 1.05
C ASP A 70 -4.30 -12.16 0.11
N ARG A 71 -3.44 -13.06 -0.36
CA ARG A 71 -2.36 -12.69 -1.30
C ARG A 71 -2.92 -12.14 -2.61
N TYR A 72 -3.94 -12.79 -3.19
CA TYR A 72 -4.60 -12.30 -4.40
C TYR A 72 -5.29 -10.95 -4.19
N VAL A 73 -5.96 -10.75 -3.05
CA VAL A 73 -6.58 -9.47 -2.72
C VAL A 73 -5.52 -8.37 -2.59
N CYS A 74 -4.41 -8.64 -1.90
CA CYS A 74 -3.32 -7.68 -1.78
C CYS A 74 -2.70 -7.33 -3.13
N GLU A 75 -2.49 -8.32 -4.00
CA GLU A 75 -1.97 -8.11 -5.35
C GLU A 75 -2.86 -7.17 -6.16
N PHE A 76 -4.16 -7.51 -6.22
CA PHE A 76 -5.15 -6.72 -6.92
C PHE A 76 -5.20 -5.27 -6.40
N LEU A 77 -5.21 -5.09 -5.08
CA LEU A 77 -5.23 -3.75 -4.48
C LEU A 77 -3.97 -2.94 -4.82
N LEU A 78 -2.79 -3.57 -4.86
CA LEU A 78 -1.54 -2.91 -5.24
C LEU A 78 -1.53 -2.51 -6.72
N GLU A 79 -2.00 -3.37 -7.61
CA GLU A 79 -2.14 -3.04 -9.03
C GLU A 79 -3.09 -1.86 -9.24
N GLU A 80 -4.24 -1.90 -8.56
CA GLU A 80 -5.24 -0.85 -8.54
C GLU A 80 -4.71 0.49 -7.99
N LEU A 81 -3.79 0.45 -7.03
CA LEU A 81 -3.13 1.63 -6.50
C LEU A 81 -2.13 2.21 -7.49
N CYS A 82 -1.32 1.35 -8.14
CA CYS A 82 -0.35 1.77 -9.14
C CYS A 82 -1.00 2.49 -10.33
N LYS A 83 -2.24 2.16 -10.71
CA LYS A 83 -2.97 2.85 -11.78
C LYS A 83 -3.10 4.37 -11.58
N TYR A 84 -3.17 4.84 -10.33
CA TYR A 84 -3.27 6.28 -10.04
C TYR A 84 -2.01 7.09 -10.37
N TYR A 85 -0.88 6.40 -10.58
CA TYR A 85 0.43 6.99 -10.85
C TYR A 85 1.06 6.45 -12.14
N LYS A 86 0.51 5.39 -12.75
CA LYS A 86 0.90 4.91 -14.07
C LYS A 86 0.52 5.85 -15.22
N GLU A 87 -0.22 6.93 -14.95
CA GLU A 87 -0.34 8.07 -15.89
C GLU A 87 0.90 8.99 -15.90
N LEU A 88 2.00 8.61 -15.23
CA LEU A 88 3.26 9.38 -15.18
C LEU A 88 4.47 8.62 -15.77
N SER A 89 4.25 7.58 -16.58
CA SER A 89 5.30 6.91 -17.37
C SER A 89 4.96 6.95 -18.85
#